data_AF-N6ZXD8-F1
#
_entry.id   AF-N6ZXD8-F1
#
_cell.length_a   1.000
_cell.length_b   1.000
_cell.length_c   1.000
_cell.angle_alpha   90.00
_cell.angle_beta   90.00
_cell.angle_gamma   90.00
#
_symmetry.space_group_name_H-M   'P 1'
#
loop_
_entity.id
_entity.type
_entity.pdbx_description
1 polymer ?
#
loop_
_entity_poly.entity_id
_entity_poly.type
_entity_poly.pdbx_seq_one_letter_code
_entity_poly.pdbx_strand_id
1 'polypeptide(L)'
;MGSPANRLSIGCFRIAFHDGVLLIENGAMTQLSSALTPEALQIVIGDHKLVIDMWQSTASTVILSATKEELAAARTYFQEHGFAISFS
;
A
#
# COMPACT_ATOMS: atom_id res chain seq x y z
N MET A 1 13.01 -11.69 10.23
CA MET A 1 12.03 -11.90 9.16
C MET A 1 10.64 -11.56 9.66
N GLY A 2 10.18 -10.35 9.30
CA GLY A 2 8.79 -9.84 9.30
C GLY A 2 7.89 -10.12 10.51
N SER A 3 7.87 -9.21 11.48
CA SER A 3 6.80 -9.16 12.48
C SER A 3 5.42 -9.04 11.80
N PRO A 4 4.36 -9.71 12.29
CA PRO A 4 2.99 -9.53 11.82
C PRO A 4 2.51 -8.07 11.81
N ALA A 5 3.18 -7.19 12.58
CA ALA A 5 2.90 -5.77 12.64
C ALA A 5 3.19 -5.00 11.33
N ASN A 6 4.00 -5.55 10.42
CA ASN A 6 4.37 -4.88 9.16
C ASN A 6 3.48 -5.31 7.99
N ARG A 7 2.24 -5.75 8.26
CA ARG A 7 1.33 -6.27 7.23
C ARG A 7 -0.04 -5.63 7.34
N LEU A 8 -0.47 -5.02 6.25
CA LEU A 8 -1.81 -4.50 6.05
C LEU A 8 -2.62 -5.50 5.22
N SER A 9 -3.85 -5.80 5.64
CA SER A 9 -4.78 -6.63 4.86
C SER A 9 -5.85 -5.74 4.24
N ILE A 10 -6.06 -5.87 2.93
CA ILE A 10 -7.12 -5.19 2.17
C ILE A 10 -7.83 -6.24 1.31
N GLY A 11 -9.06 -6.62 1.69
CA GLY A 11 -9.76 -7.73 1.07
C GLY A 11 -8.92 -9.02 1.11
N CYS A 12 -8.64 -9.60 -0.06
CA CYS A 12 -7.80 -10.79 -0.18
C CYS A 12 -6.30 -10.49 -0.32
N PHE A 13 -5.90 -9.22 -0.34
CA PHE A 13 -4.52 -8.79 -0.51
C PHE A 13 -3.82 -8.58 0.82
N ARG A 14 -2.55 -8.97 0.85
CA ARG A 14 -1.59 -8.61 1.90
C ARG A 14 -0.60 -7.61 1.34
N ILE A 15 -0.38 -6.54 2.08
CA ILE A 15 0.51 -5.45 1.72
C ILE A 15 1.57 -5.34 2.81
N ALA A 16 2.83 -5.30 2.42
CA ALA A 16 3.94 -5.10 3.34
C ALA A 16 4.95 -4.13 2.74
N PHE A 17 5.50 -3.25 3.57
CA PHE A 17 6.55 -2.31 3.21
C PHE A 17 7.68 -2.44 4.21
N HIS A 18 8.88 -2.73 3.72
CA HIS A 18 10.06 -2.88 4.56
C HIS A 18 11.31 -2.56 3.75
N ASP A 19 12.20 -1.74 4.30
CA ASP A 19 13.49 -1.37 3.71
C ASP A 19 13.40 -0.94 2.23
N GLY A 20 12.39 -0.13 1.90
CA GLY A 20 12.17 0.37 0.54
C GLY A 20 11.60 -0.66 -0.45
N VAL A 21 11.11 -1.80 0.06
CA VAL A 21 10.44 -2.84 -0.73
C VAL A 21 8.96 -2.87 -0.37
N LEU A 22 8.10 -2.66 -1.37
CA LEU A 22 6.67 -2.86 -1.30
C LEU A 22 6.31 -4.23 -1.89
N LEU A 23 5.62 -5.03 -1.10
CA LEU A 23 5.04 -6.31 -1.48
C LEU A 23 3.51 -6.19 -1.47
N ILE A 24 2.88 -6.60 -2.55
CA ILE A 24 1.42 -6.75 -2.65
C ILE A 24 1.15 -8.15 -3.20
N GLU A 25 0.49 -8.99 -2.40
CA GLU A 25 0.24 -10.38 -2.79
C GLU A 25 -1.16 -10.86 -2.42
N ASN A 26 -1.63 -11.87 -3.15
CA ASN A 26 -2.78 -12.70 -2.81
C ASN A 26 -2.53 -14.13 -3.32
N GLY A 27 -3.56 -15.01 -3.27
CA GLY A 27 -3.42 -16.40 -3.73
C GLY A 27 -3.15 -16.57 -5.24
N ALA A 28 -3.27 -15.51 -6.05
CA ALA A 28 -3.13 -15.56 -7.50
C ALA A 28 -1.93 -14.75 -8.04
N MET A 29 -1.45 -13.75 -7.29
CA MET A 29 -0.37 -12.87 -7.73
C MET A 29 0.54 -12.43 -6.59
N THR A 30 1.77 -12.10 -6.97
CA THR A 30 2.74 -11.41 -6.14
C THR A 30 3.36 -10.29 -6.96
N GLN A 31 3.21 -9.05 -6.49
CA GLN A 31 3.87 -7.88 -7.05
C GLN A 31 4.88 -7.35 -6.03
N LEU A 32 6.11 -7.16 -6.51
CA LEU A 32 7.21 -6.64 -5.71
C LEU A 32 7.76 -5.39 -6.39
N SER A 33 7.93 -4.33 -5.62
CA SER A 33 8.54 -3.07 -6.07
C SER A 33 9.61 -2.69 -5.07
N SER A 34 10.83 -2.48 -5.55
CA SER A 34 12.02 -2.24 -4.72
C SER A 34 12.61 -0.86 -5.00
N ALA A 35 13.53 -0.42 -4.12
CA ALA A 35 14.15 0.89 -4.17
C ALA A 35 13.14 2.06 -4.09
N LEU A 36 12.02 1.82 -3.39
CA LEU A 36 11.00 2.84 -3.14
C LEU A 36 11.41 3.71 -1.95
N THR A 37 11.36 5.02 -2.14
CA THR A 37 11.35 5.97 -1.04
C THR A 37 9.91 6.42 -0.77
N PRO A 38 9.59 6.92 0.43
CA PRO A 38 8.24 7.38 0.74
C PRO A 38 7.70 8.46 -0.21
N GLU A 39 8.59 9.26 -0.82
CA GLU A 39 8.24 10.31 -1.77
C GLU A 39 7.91 9.75 -3.16
N ALA A 40 8.40 8.55 -3.49
CA ALA A 40 8.19 7.91 -4.78
C ALA A 40 6.81 7.26 -4.92
N LEU A 41 6.01 7.30 -3.84
CA LEU A 41 4.68 6.72 -3.74
C LEU A 41 3.67 7.73 -3.22
N GLN A 42 2.50 7.73 -3.84
CA GLN A 42 1.33 8.42 -3.32
C GLN A 42 0.25 7.41 -2.96
N ILE A 43 -0.29 7.55 -1.75
CA ILE A 43 -1.45 6.78 -1.31
C ILE A 43 -2.69 7.65 -1.44
N VAL A 44 -3.68 7.21 -2.22
CA VAL A 44 -4.97 7.90 -2.35
C VAL A 44 -6.07 7.03 -1.75
N ILE A 45 -6.77 7.58 -0.77
CA ILE A 45 -7.92 6.96 -0.13
C ILE A 45 -9.17 7.58 -0.74
N GLY A 46 -9.91 6.80 -1.52
CA GLY A 46 -11.19 7.20 -2.10
C GLY A 46 -12.36 6.45 -1.48
N ASP A 47 -13.57 6.74 -1.94
CA ASP A 47 -14.75 6.02 -1.49
C ASP A 47 -14.65 4.54 -1.88
N HIS A 48 -14.54 3.67 -0.88
CA HIS A 48 -14.41 2.22 -1.00
C HIS A 48 -13.19 1.70 -1.80
N LYS A 49 -12.15 2.53 -1.98
CA LYS A 49 -10.93 2.12 -2.71
C LYS A 49 -9.66 2.71 -2.13
N LEU A 50 -8.61 1.91 -2.17
CA LEU A 50 -7.23 2.30 -1.90
C LEU A 50 -6.47 2.32 -3.21
N VAL A 51 -5.83 3.44 -3.53
CA VAL A 51 -4.93 3.57 -4.67
C VAL A 51 -3.51 3.74 -4.16
N ILE A 52 -2.61 2.92 -4.68
CA ILE A 52 -1.18 2.96 -4.42
C ILE A 52 -0.52 3.34 -5.74
N ASP A 53 -0.15 4.60 -5.87
CA ASP A 53 0.42 5.13 -7.10
C ASP A 53 1.94 5.27 -6.97
N MET A 54 2.69 4.52 -7.79
CA MET A 54 4.15 4.45 -7.80
C MET A 54 4.74 5.23 -8.99
N TRP A 55 4.06 6.31 -9.41
CA TRP A 55 4.35 7.05 -10.64
C TRP A 55 5.82 7.48 -10.79
N GLN A 56 6.51 7.80 -9.69
CA GLN A 56 7.91 8.24 -9.73
C GLN A 56 8.92 7.09 -9.85
N SER A 57 8.53 5.86 -9.54
CA SER A 57 9.45 4.71 -9.52
C SER A 57 9.24 3.78 -10.71
N THR A 58 8.04 3.24 -10.86
CA THR A 58 7.74 2.17 -11.84
C THR A 58 6.60 2.55 -12.79
N ALA A 59 6.10 3.79 -12.72
CA ALA A 59 4.94 4.25 -13.50
C ALA A 59 3.74 3.30 -13.41
N SER A 60 3.53 2.71 -12.22
CA SER A 60 2.52 1.69 -11.96
C SER A 60 1.55 2.15 -10.89
N THR A 61 0.27 1.85 -11.07
CA THR A 61 -0.78 2.17 -10.09
C THR A 61 -1.52 0.89 -9.72
N VAL A 62 -1.67 0.65 -8.41
CA VAL A 62 -2.47 -0.46 -7.88
C VAL A 62 -3.74 0.09 -7.27
N ILE A 63 -4.89 -0.49 -7.62
CA ILE A 63 -6.21 -0.08 -7.13
C ILE A 63 -6.85 -1.29 -6.45
N LEU A 64 -7.18 -1.15 -5.18
CA LEU A 64 -7.80 -2.19 -4.36
C LEU A 64 -9.14 -1.71 -3.83
N SER A 65 -10.19 -2.52 -3.97
CA SER A 65 -11.46 -2.29 -3.27
C SER A 65 -11.27 -2.55 -1.78
N ALA A 66 -11.82 -1.67 -0.94
CA ALA A 66 -11.62 -1.71 0.50
C ALA A 66 -12.87 -1.27 1.28
N THR A 67 -13.10 -1.84 2.45
CA THR A 67 -14.10 -1.33 3.41
C THR A 67 -13.60 -0.06 4.11
N LYS A 68 -14.49 0.64 4.82
CA LYS A 68 -14.12 1.85 5.56
C LYS A 68 -13.09 1.55 6.66
N GLU A 69 -13.22 0.41 7.31
CA GLU A 69 -12.30 -0.07 8.35
C GLU A 69 -10.93 -0.38 7.76
N GLU A 70 -10.89 -1.03 6.60
CA GLU A 70 -9.66 -1.33 5.87
C GLU A 70 -8.96 -0.05 5.39
N LEU A 71 -9.71 0.95 4.91
CA LEU A 71 -9.16 2.26 4.54
C LEU A 71 -8.59 3.01 5.76
N ALA A 72 -9.24 2.91 6.92
CA ALA A 72 -8.73 3.48 8.16
C ALA A 72 -7.42 2.78 8.59
N ALA A 73 -7.35 1.45 8.50
CA ALA A 73 -6.13 0.70 8.76
C ALA A 73 -5.01 1.05 7.76
N ALA A 74 -5.35 1.16 6.47
CA ALA A 74 -4.41 1.55 5.42
C ALA A 74 -3.81 2.93 5.70
N ARG A 75 -4.66 3.89 6.08
CA ARG A 75 -4.23 5.23 6.46
C ARG A 75 -3.17 5.17 7.56
N THR A 76 -3.46 4.53 8.68
CA THR A 76 -2.52 4.43 9.80
C THR A 76 -1.22 3.76 9.36
N TYR A 77 -1.33 2.62 8.67
CA TYR A 77 -0.19 1.85 8.19
C TYR A 77 0.76 2.68 7.31
N PHE A 78 0.24 3.38 6.30
CA PHE A 78 1.08 4.17 5.41
C PHE A 78 1.60 5.45 6.07
N GLN A 79 0.87 6.05 7.01
CA GLN A 79 1.36 7.18 7.80
C GLN A 79 2.55 6.80 8.68
N GLU A 80 2.50 5.62 9.33
CA GLU A 80 3.60 5.12 10.17
C GLU A 80 4.88 4.87 9.36
N HIS A 81 4.74 4.54 8.07
CA HIS A 81 5.87 4.39 7.15
C HIS A 81 6.27 5.70 6.43
N GLY A 82 5.65 6.83 6.79
CA GLY A 82 6.03 8.15 6.29
C GLY A 82 5.52 8.51 4.89
N PHE A 83 4.56 7.76 4.35
CA PHE A 83 4.01 8.04 3.01
C PHE A 83 3.03 9.21 3.03
N ALA A 84 3.01 9.97 1.94
CA ALA A 84 2.02 11.01 1.71
C ALA A 84 0.64 10.37 1.41
N ILE A 85 -0.39 10.87 2.10
CA ILE A 85 -1.78 10.41 1.92
C ILE A 85 -2.64 11.55 1.36
N SER A 86 -3.38 11.25 0.31
CA SER A 86 -4.38 12.12 -0.31
C SER A 86 -5.76 11.48 -0.26
N PHE A 87 -6.81 12.31 -0.39
CA PHE A 87 -8.20 11.87 -0.37
C PHE A 87 -8.87 12.26 -1.69
N SER A 88 -9.73 11.37 -2.23
CA SER A 88 -10.46 11.60 -3.49
C SER A 88 -11.95 11.34 -3.34
#